data_AF-A0AAV9BI96-F1
#
_entry.id   AF-A0AAV9BI96-F1
#
_cell.length_a   1.000
_cell.length_b   1.000
_cell.length_c   1.000
_cell.angle_alpha   90.00
_cell.angle_beta   90.00
_cell.angle_gamma   90.00
#
_symmetry.space_group_name_H-M   'P 1'
#
loop_
_entity.id
_entity.type
_entity.pdbx_description
1 polymer ?
#
loop_
_entity_poly.entity_id
_entity_poly.type
_entity_poly.pdbx_seq_one_letter_code
_entity_poly.pdbx_strand_id
1 'polypeptide(L)'
;MVKYLQSSIGIIHKNHAESITSYIKESVDEELKEENNIKPAQKKRLTFCVEGNISVGKSTFLQRIANETLELRDLVEIVPEPIAKWQDIGPDHFNILDAFYAEPQRYAYTFQNYVFVTRVMQEKESAIGIKPLRLMERSVFSDRMVFVRAVHEANWMNEMEISIYDSWFDPVVSSLPGLIPDGFIYLRASPDTCHKRMMHRKRAEEGGVTLDYLRDLHEKHENWLFPFQSGNHGVLSVSQLPLGVDDSLHPDIKDRVFYLEGNHMHSSIQKVPALVLDCEPNIDFNKDIEAKRQYARQVAKFFEFVKRKQESSSPQPNDSEKGSSKQILMPHQGGLWMGGKGFPESALKSFDFKRAMSFMSG
;
A
#
# COMPACT_ATOMS: atom_id res chain seq x y z
N MET A 1 -26.49 20.04 23.82
CA MET A 1 -26.33 19.20 22.61
C MET A 1 -26.01 20.04 21.37
N VAL A 2 -26.85 21.01 20.98
CA VAL A 2 -26.53 21.97 19.88
C VAL A 2 -25.35 22.89 20.22
N LYS A 3 -25.23 23.36 21.47
CA LYS A 3 -24.03 24.08 21.97
C LYS A 3 -22.76 23.22 22.08
N TYR A 4 -22.88 21.88 22.06
CA TYR A 4 -21.76 20.92 22.06
C TYR A 4 -21.33 20.58 20.62
N LEU A 5 -22.28 20.57 19.68
CA LEU A 5 -22.03 20.42 18.24
C LEU A 5 -21.44 21.71 17.62
N GLN A 6 -21.84 22.89 18.11
CA GLN A 6 -21.26 24.18 17.69
C GLN A 6 -19.86 24.44 18.26
N SER A 7 -19.50 23.87 19.43
CA SER A 7 -18.17 24.03 20.04
C SER A 7 -17.14 23.01 19.58
N SER A 8 -17.58 21.84 19.10
CA SER A 8 -16.72 20.67 18.87
C SER A 8 -16.67 20.21 17.41
N ILE A 9 -17.60 20.66 16.56
CA ILE A 9 -17.68 20.26 15.15
C ILE A 9 -18.04 21.51 14.33
N GLY A 10 -17.07 22.40 14.20
CA GLY A 10 -17.14 23.50 13.25
C GLY A 10 -16.78 23.01 11.87
N ILE A 11 -17.74 22.97 10.94
CA ILE A 11 -17.67 23.58 9.60
C ILE A 11 -19.04 23.50 8.94
N ILE A 12 -19.45 24.68 8.52
CA ILE A 12 -20.59 25.01 7.69
C ILE A 12 -19.99 25.34 6.32
N HIS A 13 -20.21 24.52 5.29
CA HIS A 13 -20.63 24.95 3.93
C HIS A 13 -20.45 23.85 2.86
N LYS A 14 -21.47 23.82 2.00
CA LYS A 14 -21.93 22.79 1.07
C LYS A 14 -21.27 22.84 -0.32
N ASN A 15 -20.49 23.88 -0.64
CA ASN A 15 -20.13 24.20 -2.03
C ASN A 15 -18.80 23.59 -2.52
N HIS A 16 -18.01 22.94 -1.66
CA HIS A 16 -16.75 22.30 -2.07
C HIS A 16 -16.92 20.84 -2.55
N ALA A 17 -18.00 20.24 -2.09
CA ALA A 17 -18.43 18.90 -2.42
C ALA A 17 -19.04 18.91 -3.85
N GLU A 18 -19.81 19.96 -4.16
CA GLU A 18 -20.49 20.15 -5.45
C GLU A 18 -19.58 20.18 -6.70
N SER A 19 -18.31 20.61 -6.64
CA SER A 19 -17.42 20.58 -7.84
C SER A 19 -16.81 19.19 -8.11
N ILE A 20 -16.52 18.42 -7.07
CA ILE A 20 -16.08 17.01 -7.21
C ILE A 20 -17.28 16.16 -7.62
N THR A 21 -18.47 16.49 -7.09
CA THR A 21 -19.70 15.74 -7.28
C THR A 21 -20.46 16.08 -8.54
N SER A 22 -20.49 17.33 -9.00
CA SER A 22 -20.99 17.67 -10.33
C SER A 22 -20.19 16.96 -11.41
N TYR A 23 -18.89 16.73 -11.17
CA TYR A 23 -18.01 16.11 -12.14
C TYR A 23 -18.02 14.58 -12.12
N ILE A 24 -18.13 13.96 -10.94
CA ILE A 24 -18.39 12.52 -10.83
C ILE A 24 -19.79 12.20 -11.36
N LYS A 25 -20.76 13.08 -11.11
CA LYS A 25 -22.09 12.99 -11.70
C LYS A 25 -22.05 13.20 -13.21
N GLU A 26 -21.30 14.15 -13.76
CA GLU A 26 -21.12 14.30 -15.22
C GLU A 26 -20.42 13.09 -15.84
N SER A 27 -19.42 12.53 -15.16
CA SER A 27 -18.73 11.30 -15.61
C SER A 27 -19.66 10.08 -15.63
N VAL A 28 -20.64 10.01 -14.71
CA VAL A 28 -21.64 8.93 -14.63
C VAL A 28 -22.88 9.22 -15.50
N ASP A 29 -23.27 10.48 -15.69
CA ASP A 29 -24.40 10.89 -16.54
C ASP A 29 -24.02 10.88 -18.04
N GLU A 30 -22.75 11.07 -18.41
CA GLU A 30 -22.27 10.77 -19.77
C GLU A 30 -22.22 9.25 -20.04
N GLU A 31 -21.90 8.43 -19.03
CA GLU A 31 -21.97 6.95 -19.12
C GLU A 31 -23.40 6.44 -19.36
N LEU A 32 -24.42 7.02 -18.70
CA LEU A 32 -25.82 6.68 -18.93
C LEU A 32 -26.34 7.09 -20.33
N LYS A 33 -25.68 8.05 -21.00
CA LYS A 33 -25.99 8.41 -22.39
C LYS A 33 -25.31 7.48 -23.39
N GLU A 34 -24.14 6.93 -23.08
CA GLU A 34 -23.42 5.95 -23.93
C GLU A 34 -23.93 4.50 -23.75
N GLU A 35 -24.55 4.17 -22.62
CA GLU A 35 -25.14 2.84 -22.33
C GLU A 35 -26.24 2.40 -23.31
N ASN A 36 -26.75 3.31 -24.15
CA ASN A 36 -27.67 2.94 -25.22
C ASN A 36 -27.01 2.21 -26.40
N ASN A 37 -25.69 1.93 -26.40
CA ASN A 37 -25.13 1.16 -27.51
C ASN A 37 -23.98 0.15 -27.33
N ILE A 38 -23.27 0.01 -26.20
CA ILE A 38 -22.20 -1.01 -26.11
C ILE A 38 -22.10 -1.62 -24.70
N LYS A 39 -21.96 -2.96 -24.63
CA LYS A 39 -21.81 -3.74 -23.37
C LYS A 39 -20.69 -3.17 -22.47
N PRO A 40 -20.87 -3.10 -21.13
CA PRO A 40 -19.89 -2.47 -20.26
C PRO A 40 -18.63 -3.34 -20.16
N ALA A 41 -17.51 -2.83 -20.68
CA ALA A 41 -16.20 -3.33 -20.32
C ALA A 41 -15.96 -3.01 -18.84
N GLN A 42 -15.47 -3.99 -18.08
CA GLN A 42 -15.23 -3.88 -16.64
C GLN A 42 -14.15 -2.81 -16.38
N LYS A 43 -14.55 -1.57 -16.04
CA LYS A 43 -13.63 -0.46 -15.80
C LYS A 43 -12.69 -0.80 -14.65
N LYS A 44 -11.38 -0.59 -14.87
CA LYS A 44 -10.32 -0.89 -13.91
C LYS A 44 -10.44 0.04 -12.71
N ARG A 45 -10.55 -0.56 -11.53
CA ARG A 45 -10.62 0.14 -10.25
C ARG A 45 -9.28 0.77 -9.88
N LEU A 46 -9.28 2.02 -9.43
CA LEU A 46 -8.07 2.72 -8.99
C LEU A 46 -7.71 2.32 -7.55
N THR A 47 -6.44 1.99 -7.31
CA THR A 47 -5.91 1.65 -5.99
C THR A 47 -4.81 2.61 -5.57
N PHE A 48 -4.93 3.21 -4.39
CA PHE A 48 -3.88 3.99 -3.76
C PHE A 48 -3.50 3.43 -2.41
N CYS A 49 -2.21 3.47 -2.09
CA CYS A 49 -1.70 3.09 -0.78
C CYS A 49 -1.23 4.32 -0.01
N VAL A 50 -1.72 4.48 1.21
CA VAL A 50 -1.28 5.54 2.13
C VAL A 50 -0.13 5.01 2.97
N GLU A 51 1.04 5.62 2.80
CA GLU A 51 2.30 5.23 3.41
C GLU A 51 2.79 6.24 4.44
N GLY A 52 3.75 5.80 5.26
CA GLY A 52 4.45 6.66 6.20
C GLY A 52 4.74 6.00 7.54
N ASN A 53 5.53 6.69 8.36
CA ASN A 53 6.05 6.16 9.62
C ASN A 53 4.93 5.76 10.61
N ILE A 54 5.26 4.96 11.62
CA ILE A 54 4.35 4.61 12.71
C ILE A 54 3.85 5.91 13.37
N SER A 55 2.57 5.97 13.71
CA SER A 55 1.95 7.14 14.36
C SER A 55 1.95 8.46 13.57
N VAL A 56 2.24 8.45 12.26
CA VAL A 56 2.15 9.67 11.43
C VAL A 56 0.72 10.18 11.26
N GLY A 57 -0.29 9.30 11.35
CA GLY A 57 -1.71 9.66 11.24
C GLY A 57 -2.48 9.00 10.08
N LYS A 58 -1.95 7.93 9.48
CA LYS A 58 -2.55 7.23 8.32
C LYS A 58 -4.01 6.81 8.55
N SER A 59 -4.29 6.08 9.64
CA SER A 59 -5.65 5.61 9.92
C SER A 59 -6.63 6.79 10.09
N THR A 60 -6.18 7.88 10.73
CA THR A 60 -6.96 9.12 10.86
C THR A 60 -7.19 9.79 9.51
N PHE A 61 -6.16 9.87 8.66
CA PHE A 61 -6.25 10.41 7.30
C PHE A 61 -7.28 9.64 6.46
N LEU A 62 -7.21 8.31 6.46
CA LEU A 62 -8.17 7.45 5.76
C LEU A 62 -9.59 7.67 6.26
N GLN A 63 -9.81 7.60 7.58
CA GLN A 63 -11.13 7.82 8.17
C GLN A 63 -11.72 9.19 7.82
N ARG A 64 -10.88 10.23 7.83
CA ARG A 64 -11.31 11.59 7.46
C ARG A 64 -11.74 11.69 6.01
N ILE A 65 -10.98 11.09 5.09
CA ILE A 65 -11.35 11.09 3.66
C ILE A 65 -12.73 10.49 3.44
N ALA A 66 -13.04 9.33 4.04
CA ALA A 66 -14.34 8.70 3.85
C ALA A 66 -15.48 9.33 4.65
N ASN A 67 -15.24 9.82 5.87
CA ASN A 67 -16.31 10.29 6.76
C ASN A 67 -16.65 11.76 6.55
N GLU A 68 -15.65 12.59 6.23
CA GLU A 68 -15.84 14.05 6.17
C GLU A 68 -16.17 14.53 4.76
N THR A 69 -16.14 13.63 3.78
CA THR A 69 -16.55 13.90 2.40
C THR A 69 -17.72 12.98 2.06
N LEU A 70 -18.94 13.45 2.35
CA LEU A 70 -20.18 12.68 2.22
C LEU A 70 -20.33 12.01 0.85
N GLU A 71 -19.77 12.63 -0.19
CA GLU A 71 -19.85 12.19 -1.58
C GLU A 71 -18.75 11.18 -1.96
N LEU A 72 -17.61 11.17 -1.27
CA LEU A 72 -16.59 10.12 -1.42
C LEU A 72 -16.95 8.85 -0.66
N ARG A 73 -17.85 8.94 0.32
CA ARG A 73 -18.29 7.78 1.11
C ARG A 73 -18.81 6.64 0.25
N ASP A 74 -19.51 6.96 -0.84
CA ASP A 74 -20.11 5.97 -1.74
C ASP A 74 -19.14 5.51 -2.84
N LEU A 75 -18.05 6.23 -3.05
CA LEU A 75 -17.08 5.99 -4.13
C LEU A 75 -15.78 5.35 -3.66
N VAL A 76 -15.48 5.44 -2.36
CA VAL A 76 -14.21 5.02 -1.76
C VAL A 76 -14.41 3.84 -0.84
N GLU A 77 -13.64 2.78 -1.07
CA GLU A 77 -13.44 1.70 -0.12
C GLU A 77 -12.13 1.92 0.63
N ILE A 78 -12.19 1.90 1.95
CA ILE A 78 -11.02 1.94 2.82
C ILE A 78 -10.66 0.52 3.23
N VAL A 79 -9.40 0.16 3.06
CA VAL A 79 -8.81 -1.08 3.55
C VAL A 79 -7.79 -0.69 4.64
N PRO A 80 -8.17 -0.69 5.92
CA PRO A 80 -7.28 -0.30 7.02
C PRO A 80 -6.23 -1.38 7.31
N GLU A 81 -5.23 -1.05 8.11
CA GLU A 81 -4.22 -2.02 8.55
C GLU A 81 -4.89 -3.13 9.40
N PRO A 82 -4.63 -4.43 9.18
CA PRO A 82 -5.35 -5.52 9.82
C PRO A 82 -4.85 -5.82 11.23
N ILE A 83 -4.68 -4.78 12.06
CA ILE A 83 -4.09 -4.86 13.41
C ILE A 83 -4.82 -5.86 14.29
N ALA A 84 -6.15 -5.94 14.18
CA ALA A 84 -6.95 -6.91 14.92
C ALA A 84 -6.55 -8.37 14.60
N LYS A 85 -6.23 -8.68 13.32
CA LYS A 85 -5.73 -10.01 12.93
C LYS A 85 -4.35 -10.30 13.54
N TRP A 86 -3.55 -9.27 13.84
CA TRP A 86 -2.22 -9.44 14.44
C TRP A 86 -2.25 -9.50 15.97
N GLN A 87 -3.29 -8.95 16.59
CA GLN A 87 -3.49 -8.99 18.04
C GLN A 87 -4.21 -10.27 18.50
N ASP A 88 -4.89 -10.96 17.58
CA ASP A 88 -5.69 -12.13 17.89
C ASP A 88 -5.52 -13.23 16.82
N ILE A 89 -4.61 -14.17 17.08
CA ILE A 89 -4.25 -15.26 16.16
C ILE A 89 -4.57 -16.61 16.79
N GLY A 90 -5.34 -17.41 16.05
CA GLY A 90 -5.63 -18.80 16.37
C GLY A 90 -6.61 -18.96 17.54
N PRO A 91 -6.92 -20.20 17.93
CA PRO A 91 -7.88 -20.49 19.00
C PRO A 91 -7.41 -20.05 20.39
N ASP A 92 -6.09 -19.90 20.57
CA ASP A 92 -5.47 -19.52 21.84
C ASP A 92 -5.27 -17.99 21.98
N HIS A 93 -5.76 -17.19 21.01
CA HIS A 93 -5.75 -15.73 21.02
C HIS A 93 -4.35 -15.11 21.21
N PHE A 94 -3.37 -15.54 20.42
CA PHE A 94 -2.00 -15.01 20.49
C PHE A 94 -1.89 -13.60 19.87
N ASN A 95 -1.14 -12.70 20.52
CA ASN A 95 -0.81 -11.37 20.01
C ASN A 95 0.62 -11.35 19.45
N ILE A 96 0.78 -11.51 18.13
CA ILE A 96 2.12 -11.50 17.49
C ILE A 96 2.75 -10.11 17.47
N LEU A 97 1.93 -9.05 17.51
CA LEU A 97 2.42 -7.68 17.56
C LEU A 97 3.14 -7.42 18.88
N ASP A 98 2.54 -7.84 20.00
CA ASP A 98 3.15 -7.78 21.32
C ASP A 98 4.40 -8.65 21.41
N ALA A 99 4.32 -9.90 20.92
CA ALA A 99 5.47 -10.81 20.88
C ALA A 99 6.65 -10.25 20.07
N PHE A 100 6.38 -9.57 18.94
CA PHE A 100 7.40 -8.88 18.15
C PHE A 100 8.11 -7.78 18.94
N TYR A 101 7.37 -6.92 19.65
CA TYR A 101 7.97 -5.84 20.43
C TYR A 101 8.65 -6.34 21.72
N ALA A 102 8.20 -7.46 22.29
CA ALA A 102 8.81 -8.08 23.46
C ALA A 102 10.13 -8.80 23.12
N GLU A 103 10.16 -9.59 22.04
CA GLU A 103 11.33 -10.37 21.61
C GLU A 103 11.57 -10.26 20.08
N PRO A 104 12.05 -9.10 19.58
CA PRO A 104 12.19 -8.87 18.15
C PRO A 104 13.06 -9.89 17.44
N GLN A 105 14.16 -10.34 18.06
CA GLN A 105 15.07 -11.33 17.48
C GLN A 105 14.41 -12.68 17.21
N ARG A 106 13.38 -13.06 17.99
CA ARG A 106 12.67 -14.32 17.82
C ARG A 106 11.51 -14.18 16.84
N TYR A 107 10.81 -13.05 16.88
CA TYR A 107 9.53 -12.88 16.22
C TYR A 107 9.58 -11.99 14.98
N ALA A 108 10.69 -11.32 14.66
CA ALA A 108 10.81 -10.44 13.48
C ALA A 108 10.42 -11.18 12.19
N TYR A 109 11.06 -12.30 11.88
CA TYR A 109 10.74 -13.08 10.69
C TYR A 109 9.29 -13.57 10.67
N THR A 110 8.79 -14.12 11.79
CA THR A 110 7.41 -14.60 11.90
C THR A 110 6.39 -13.47 11.69
N PHE A 111 6.62 -12.32 12.32
CA PHE A 111 5.74 -11.16 12.24
C PHE A 111 5.74 -10.57 10.83
N GLN A 112 6.90 -10.32 10.23
CA GLN A 112 6.97 -9.75 8.88
C GLN A 112 6.32 -10.65 7.82
N ASN A 113 6.49 -11.98 7.92
CA ASN A 113 5.79 -12.91 7.03
C ASN A 113 4.27 -12.86 7.23
N TYR A 114 3.80 -12.81 8.47
CA TYR A 114 2.37 -12.76 8.75
C TYR A 114 1.75 -11.44 8.28
N VAL A 115 2.45 -10.31 8.46
CA VAL A 115 2.05 -9.01 7.91
C VAL A 115 1.87 -9.12 6.38
N PHE A 116 2.89 -9.63 5.67
CA PHE A 116 2.81 -9.83 4.22
C PHE A 116 1.62 -10.71 3.79
N VAL A 117 1.43 -11.87 4.44
CA VAL A 117 0.30 -12.77 4.17
C VAL A 117 -1.03 -12.07 4.38
N THR A 118 -1.20 -11.36 5.51
CA THR A 118 -2.46 -10.66 5.78
C THR A 118 -2.75 -9.56 4.76
N ARG A 119 -1.73 -8.87 4.23
CA ARG A 119 -1.91 -7.90 3.13
C ARG A 119 -2.30 -8.53 1.81
N VAL A 120 -1.69 -9.68 1.47
CA VAL A 120 -2.08 -10.44 0.28
C VAL A 120 -3.55 -10.88 0.38
N MET A 121 -3.98 -11.33 1.56
CA MET A 121 -5.38 -11.66 1.81
C MET A 121 -6.30 -10.42 1.70
N GLN A 122 -5.90 -9.28 2.26
CA GLN A 122 -6.66 -8.03 2.14
C GLN A 122 -6.79 -7.55 0.69
N GLU A 123 -5.73 -7.69 -0.11
CA GLU A 123 -5.80 -7.38 -1.54
C GLU A 123 -6.87 -8.24 -2.21
N LYS A 124 -6.81 -9.57 -2.01
CA LYS A 124 -7.76 -10.51 -2.58
C LYS A 124 -9.21 -10.28 -2.11
N GLU A 125 -9.39 -10.02 -0.82
CA GLU A 125 -10.70 -9.73 -0.20
C GLU A 125 -11.28 -8.40 -0.72
N SER A 126 -10.45 -7.38 -0.88
CA SER A 126 -10.90 -6.08 -1.38
C SER A 126 -11.02 -6.03 -2.89
N ALA A 127 -10.35 -6.89 -3.66
CA ALA A 127 -10.37 -6.88 -5.13
C ALA A 127 -11.77 -7.06 -5.73
N ILE A 128 -12.69 -7.72 -5.02
CA ILE A 128 -14.10 -7.90 -5.41
C ILE A 128 -14.98 -6.68 -5.12
N GLY A 129 -14.43 -5.62 -4.52
CA GLY A 129 -15.15 -4.40 -4.19
C GLY A 129 -15.70 -3.68 -5.42
N ILE A 130 -16.94 -3.19 -5.32
CA ILE A 130 -17.65 -2.50 -6.40
C ILE A 130 -17.33 -1.01 -6.50
N LYS A 131 -16.65 -0.45 -5.50
CA LYS A 131 -16.36 0.98 -5.43
C LYS A 131 -15.20 1.34 -6.36
N PRO A 132 -15.29 2.44 -7.14
CA PRO A 132 -14.28 2.78 -8.15
C PRO A 132 -12.91 3.14 -7.56
N LEU A 133 -12.86 3.55 -6.28
CA LEU A 133 -11.61 3.88 -5.59
C LEU A 133 -11.34 2.91 -4.42
N ARG A 134 -10.12 2.39 -4.35
CA ARG A 134 -9.56 1.64 -3.22
C ARG A 134 -8.47 2.46 -2.54
N LEU A 135 -8.61 2.72 -1.24
CA LEU A 135 -7.56 3.33 -0.42
C LEU A 135 -7.09 2.33 0.64
N MET A 136 -5.83 1.94 0.58
CA MET A 136 -5.24 0.95 1.48
C MET A 136 -4.28 1.60 2.48
N GLU A 137 -4.31 1.16 3.73
CA GLU A 137 -3.34 1.56 4.75
C GLU A 137 -2.08 0.68 4.63
N ARG A 138 -1.04 1.27 4.01
CA ARG A 138 0.21 0.63 3.58
C ARG A 138 0.04 -0.45 2.51
N SER A 139 1.11 -0.63 1.75
CA SER A 139 1.27 -1.68 0.74
C SER A 139 2.23 -2.79 1.22
N VAL A 140 2.24 -3.90 0.48
CA VAL A 140 3.29 -4.93 0.63
C VAL A 140 4.70 -4.39 0.37
N PHE A 141 4.83 -3.29 -0.37
CA PHE A 141 6.12 -2.64 -0.61
C PHE A 141 6.64 -1.94 0.65
N SER A 142 5.76 -1.38 1.49
CA SER A 142 6.20 -0.86 2.81
C SER A 142 6.72 -1.97 3.70
N ASP A 143 6.13 -3.16 3.66
CA ASP A 143 6.62 -4.30 4.44
C ASP A 143 8.04 -4.65 4.00
N ARG A 144 8.28 -4.83 2.69
CA ARG A 144 9.60 -5.22 2.16
C ARG A 144 10.65 -4.13 2.20
N MET A 145 10.31 -2.90 1.80
CA MET A 145 11.26 -1.79 1.62
C MET A 145 11.57 -1.04 2.92
N VAL A 146 10.67 -1.11 3.91
CA VAL A 146 10.87 -0.44 5.19
C VAL A 146 11.06 -1.46 6.30
N PHE A 147 10.04 -2.25 6.63
CA PHE A 147 10.05 -3.03 7.86
C PHE A 147 10.99 -4.23 7.81
N VAL A 148 10.96 -5.03 6.73
CA VAL A 148 11.89 -6.16 6.53
C VAL A 148 13.33 -5.69 6.47
N ARG A 149 13.61 -4.58 5.76
CA ARG A 149 14.96 -3.98 5.75
C ARG A 149 15.38 -3.52 7.14
N ALA A 150 14.50 -2.89 7.91
CA ALA A 150 14.80 -2.42 9.26
C ALA A 150 15.17 -3.57 10.20
N VAL A 151 14.39 -4.65 10.21
CA VAL A 151 14.67 -5.80 11.09
C VAL A 151 15.88 -6.60 10.63
N HIS A 152 16.19 -6.63 9.34
CA HIS A 152 17.41 -7.24 8.80
C HIS A 152 18.66 -6.45 9.17
N GLU A 153 18.67 -5.13 8.95
CA GLU A 153 19.78 -4.24 9.33
C GLU A 153 20.01 -4.21 10.85
N ALA A 154 18.94 -4.38 11.65
CA ALA A 154 19.02 -4.51 13.10
C ALA A 154 19.50 -5.91 13.58
N ASN A 155 19.83 -6.83 12.67
CA ASN A 155 20.19 -8.23 12.94
C ASN A 155 19.12 -9.02 13.72
N TRP A 156 17.84 -8.67 13.56
CA TRP A 156 16.71 -9.45 14.10
C TRP A 156 16.20 -10.50 13.10
N MET A 157 16.53 -10.33 11.83
CA MET A 157 16.32 -11.29 10.76
C MET A 157 17.67 -11.60 10.12
N ASN A 158 18.02 -12.88 9.99
CA ASN A 158 19.31 -13.27 9.40
C ASN A 158 19.25 -13.43 7.87
N GLU A 159 20.40 -13.64 7.23
CA GLU A 159 20.54 -13.79 5.76
C GLU A 159 19.70 -14.92 5.16
N MET A 160 19.54 -16.03 5.90
CA MET A 160 18.70 -17.14 5.46
C MET A 160 17.23 -16.73 5.46
N GLU A 161 16.77 -16.08 6.53
CA GLU A 161 15.39 -15.62 6.70
C GLU A 161 15.01 -14.56 5.66
N ILE A 162 15.87 -13.58 5.39
CA ILE A 162 15.60 -12.59 4.33
C ILE A 162 15.58 -13.24 2.94
N SER A 163 16.48 -14.21 2.67
CA SER A 163 16.47 -14.97 1.41
C SER A 163 15.18 -15.76 1.24
N ILE A 164 14.65 -16.35 2.32
CA ILE A 164 13.36 -17.03 2.28
C ILE A 164 12.23 -16.02 2.05
N TYR A 165 12.21 -14.88 2.74
CA TYR A 165 11.21 -13.84 2.52
C TYR A 165 11.17 -13.41 1.04
N ASP A 166 12.33 -13.11 0.45
CA ASP A 166 12.46 -12.68 -0.95
C ASP A 166 12.01 -13.76 -1.94
N SER A 167 12.25 -15.04 -1.62
CA SER A 167 11.85 -16.17 -2.48
C SER A 167 10.35 -16.30 -2.68
N TRP A 168 9.52 -15.70 -1.81
CA TRP A 168 8.06 -15.66 -1.97
C TRP A 168 7.55 -14.27 -2.32
N PHE A 169 8.21 -13.20 -1.86
CA PHE A 169 7.80 -11.83 -2.15
C PHE A 169 7.75 -11.55 -3.65
N ASP A 170 8.85 -11.77 -4.38
CA ASP A 170 8.93 -11.43 -5.80
C ASP A 170 7.94 -12.25 -6.66
N PRO A 171 7.80 -13.59 -6.49
CA PRO A 171 6.83 -14.37 -7.25
C PRO A 171 5.38 -13.99 -6.94
N VAL A 172 5.05 -13.68 -5.68
CA VAL A 172 3.67 -13.31 -5.30
C VAL A 172 3.31 -11.96 -5.87
N VAL A 173 4.17 -10.95 -5.75
CA VAL A 173 3.95 -9.61 -6.33
C VAL A 173 3.84 -9.71 -7.86
N SER A 174 4.66 -10.53 -8.50
CA SER A 174 4.61 -10.74 -9.95
C SER A 174 3.34 -11.45 -10.41
N SER A 175 2.80 -12.36 -9.58
CA SER A 175 1.61 -13.15 -9.90
C SER A 175 0.29 -12.43 -9.58
N LEU A 176 0.33 -11.40 -8.72
CA LEU A 176 -0.83 -10.65 -8.28
C LEU A 176 -0.67 -9.15 -8.58
N PRO A 177 -0.98 -8.71 -9.81
CA PRO A 177 -0.89 -7.30 -10.21
C PRO A 177 -1.72 -6.35 -9.35
N GLY A 178 -2.78 -6.85 -8.70
CA GLY A 178 -3.62 -6.08 -7.78
C GLY A 178 -2.91 -5.59 -6.51
N LEU A 179 -1.73 -6.14 -6.19
CA LEU A 179 -0.86 -5.66 -5.12
C LEU A 179 -0.12 -4.36 -5.49
N ILE A 180 -0.01 -4.06 -6.79
CA ILE A 180 0.68 -2.86 -7.29
C ILE A 180 -0.34 -1.72 -7.30
N PRO A 181 -0.18 -0.68 -6.47
CA PRO A 181 -1.09 0.45 -6.49
C PRO A 181 -0.84 1.34 -7.72
N ASP A 182 -1.86 2.08 -8.10
CA ASP A 182 -1.80 3.09 -9.16
C ASP A 182 -1.11 4.39 -8.70
N GLY A 183 -1.02 4.58 -7.38
CA GLY A 183 -0.24 5.66 -6.78
C GLY A 183 -0.07 5.50 -5.27
N PHE A 184 0.96 6.16 -4.73
CA PHE A 184 1.22 6.23 -3.30
C PHE A 184 0.86 7.60 -2.74
N ILE A 185 0.42 7.66 -1.49
CA ILE A 185 0.29 8.89 -0.72
C ILE A 185 1.19 8.76 0.50
N TYR A 186 2.33 9.45 0.49
CA TYR A 186 3.27 9.44 1.59
C TYR A 186 2.93 10.58 2.58
N LEU A 187 2.44 10.20 3.76
CA LEU A 187 2.31 11.12 4.89
C LEU A 187 3.67 11.24 5.57
N ARG A 188 4.29 12.41 5.42
CA ARG A 188 5.64 12.70 5.89
C ARG A 188 5.58 13.52 7.17
N ALA A 189 6.23 13.06 8.24
CA ALA A 189 6.43 13.84 9.45
C ALA A 189 7.70 13.38 10.17
N SER A 190 8.30 14.29 10.93
CA SER A 190 9.52 14.06 11.69
C SER A 190 9.36 12.88 12.67
N PRO A 191 10.42 12.09 12.90
CA PRO A 191 10.43 11.02 13.90
C PRO A 191 9.99 11.51 15.28
N ASP A 192 10.41 12.70 15.70
CA ASP A 192 10.00 13.33 16.96
C ASP A 192 8.48 13.57 17.03
N THR A 193 7.88 14.01 15.95
CA THR A 193 6.43 14.20 15.86
C THR A 193 5.68 12.87 15.91
N CYS A 194 6.18 11.87 15.19
CA CYS A 194 5.62 10.52 15.22
C CYS A 194 5.72 9.91 16.63
N HIS A 195 6.86 10.07 17.29
CA HIS A 195 7.09 9.60 18.66
C HIS A 195 6.15 10.28 19.67
N LYS A 196 6.01 11.61 19.60
CA LYS A 196 5.04 12.36 20.43
C LYS A 196 3.61 11.85 20.21
N ARG A 197 3.18 11.67 18.96
CA ARG A 197 1.84 11.13 18.61
C ARG A 197 1.65 9.70 19.13
N MET A 198 2.68 8.86 19.05
CA MET A 198 2.68 7.49 19.58
C MET A 198 2.45 7.47 21.09
N MET A 199 3.17 8.31 21.83
CA MET A 199 3.03 8.46 23.28
C MET A 199 1.65 9.00 23.70
N HIS A 200 0.98 9.78 22.85
CA HIS A 200 -0.41 10.18 23.05
C HIS A 200 -1.41 9.06 22.76
N ARG A 201 -1.15 8.23 21.73
CA ARG A 201 -2.02 7.10 21.35
C ARG A 201 -2.02 5.98 22.39
N LYS A 202 -0.90 5.76 23.09
CA LYS A 202 -0.76 4.80 24.21
C LYS A 202 -1.24 3.38 23.88
N ARG A 203 -0.87 2.85 22.71
CA ARG A 203 -1.07 1.42 22.42
C ARG A 203 -0.11 0.61 23.31
N ALA A 204 -0.62 -0.42 23.98
CA ALA A 204 0.13 -1.15 25.01
C ALA A 204 1.42 -1.78 24.45
N GLU A 205 1.32 -2.38 23.27
CA GLU A 205 2.42 -3.07 22.58
C GLU A 205 3.53 -2.10 22.12
N GLU A 206 3.21 -0.82 21.91
CA GLU A 206 4.16 0.18 21.39
C GLU A 206 5.01 0.82 22.49
N GLY A 207 4.87 0.38 23.74
CA GLY A 207 5.60 0.95 24.89
C GLY A 207 7.13 0.84 24.79
N GLY A 208 7.63 -0.17 24.06
CA GLY A 208 9.06 -0.39 23.82
C GLY A 208 9.64 0.31 22.58
N VAL A 209 8.82 1.00 21.79
CA VAL A 209 9.26 1.60 20.53
C VAL A 209 10.09 2.86 20.80
N THR A 210 11.36 2.83 20.41
CA THR A 210 12.30 3.94 20.62
C THR A 210 12.22 5.00 19.53
N LEU A 211 12.65 6.22 19.85
CA LEU A 211 12.80 7.29 18.86
C LEU A 211 13.81 6.92 17.78
N ASP A 212 14.88 6.22 18.12
CA ASP A 212 15.91 5.81 17.14
C ASP A 212 15.36 4.79 16.15
N TYR A 213 14.51 3.86 16.59
CA TYR A 213 13.80 2.98 15.68
C TYR A 213 12.87 3.76 14.74
N LEU A 214 12.17 4.78 15.24
CA LEU A 214 11.35 5.65 14.38
C LEU A 214 12.19 6.49 13.40
N ARG A 215 13.40 6.91 13.78
CA ARG A 215 14.34 7.58 12.87
C ARG A 215 14.78 6.64 11.77
N ASP A 216 15.15 5.42 12.12
CA ASP A 216 15.55 4.39 11.15
C ASP A 216 14.42 4.08 10.14
N LEU A 217 13.19 3.90 10.64
CA LEU A 217 12.03 3.75 9.77
C LEU A 217 11.78 4.97 8.90
N HIS A 218 12.00 6.18 9.42
CA HIS A 218 11.80 7.42 8.64
C HIS A 218 12.77 7.50 7.46
N GLU A 219 14.07 7.30 7.69
CA GLU A 219 15.06 7.27 6.63
C GLU A 219 14.70 6.22 5.56
N LYS A 220 14.27 5.02 6.00
CA LYS A 220 13.81 4.00 5.06
C LYS A 220 12.61 4.43 4.24
N HIS A 221 11.65 5.18 4.80
CA HIS A 221 10.53 5.76 4.04
C HIS A 221 10.99 6.85 3.07
N GLU A 222 11.87 7.76 3.51
CA GLU A 222 12.42 8.82 2.65
C GLU A 222 13.15 8.19 1.45
N ASN A 223 14.00 7.18 1.68
CA ASN A 223 14.81 6.54 0.64
C ASN A 223 14.02 5.90 -0.50
N TRP A 224 12.76 5.52 -0.28
CA TRP A 224 11.92 4.91 -1.31
C TRP A 224 10.76 5.77 -1.80
N LEU A 225 10.18 6.65 -0.98
CA LEU A 225 9.02 7.47 -1.36
C LEU A 225 9.38 8.92 -1.68
N PHE A 226 10.58 9.38 -1.32
CA PHE A 226 11.02 10.74 -1.53
C PHE A 226 12.30 10.76 -2.38
N PRO A 227 12.33 11.47 -3.52
CA PRO A 227 13.54 11.59 -4.29
C PRO A 227 14.57 12.41 -3.50
N PHE A 228 15.78 11.86 -3.36
CA PHE A 228 16.89 12.59 -2.77
C PHE A 228 17.19 13.87 -3.56
N GLN A 229 17.02 15.02 -2.93
CA GLN A 229 17.81 16.19 -3.30
C GLN A 229 19.18 16.00 -2.67
N SER A 230 20.18 15.60 -3.46
CA SER A 230 21.56 15.48 -2.99
C SER A 230 22.09 16.89 -2.67
N GLY A 231 21.95 17.29 -1.41
CA GLY A 231 22.54 18.49 -0.83
C GLY A 231 23.59 18.12 0.21
N ASN A 232 24.86 18.32 -0.14
CA ASN A 232 26.03 18.45 0.74
C ASN A 232 26.72 17.24 1.41
N HIS A 233 26.38 15.98 1.11
CA HIS A 233 27.31 14.88 1.41
C HIS A 233 27.55 14.04 0.15
N GLY A 234 28.80 14.01 -0.28
CA GLY A 234 29.20 13.67 -1.64
C GLY A 234 28.88 12.24 -2.09
N VAL A 235 28.79 12.13 -3.43
CA VAL A 235 28.76 10.92 -4.25
C VAL A 235 27.34 10.32 -4.46
N LEU A 236 26.56 10.92 -5.38
CA LEU A 236 26.19 10.36 -6.70
C LEU A 236 25.19 11.27 -7.45
N SER A 237 25.30 11.25 -8.78
CA SER A 237 24.73 12.19 -9.76
C SER A 237 23.20 12.23 -9.78
N VAL A 238 22.63 13.38 -9.42
CA VAL A 238 21.29 13.81 -9.88
C VAL A 238 21.43 14.17 -11.36
N SER A 239 21.19 13.20 -12.26
CA SER A 239 20.70 13.60 -13.57
C SER A 239 19.33 14.23 -13.33
N GLN A 240 19.24 15.52 -13.65
CA GLN A 240 18.06 16.37 -13.67
C GLN A 240 16.76 15.57 -13.82
N LEU A 241 15.74 15.95 -13.04
CA LEU A 241 14.32 15.70 -13.33
C LEU A 241 14.14 15.50 -14.84
N PRO A 242 13.58 14.37 -15.32
CA PRO A 242 13.43 14.16 -16.75
C PRO A 242 12.87 15.42 -17.38
N LEU A 243 13.63 16.02 -18.32
CA LEU A 243 13.14 17.09 -19.17
C LEU A 243 11.85 16.55 -19.81
N GLY A 244 10.71 17.03 -19.30
CA GLY A 244 9.42 16.37 -19.46
C GLY A 244 8.65 16.11 -18.16
N VAL A 245 8.85 16.91 -17.10
CA VAL A 245 7.87 16.99 -16.00
C VAL A 245 6.58 17.51 -16.62
N ASP A 246 5.74 16.55 -16.93
CA ASP A 246 4.39 16.60 -17.47
C ASP A 246 3.71 17.95 -17.20
N ASP A 247 3.63 18.82 -18.22
CA ASP A 247 2.90 20.10 -18.16
C ASP A 247 1.41 19.91 -17.80
N SER A 248 0.94 18.66 -17.70
CA SER A 248 -0.39 18.29 -17.21
C SER A 248 -0.57 18.30 -15.69
N LEU A 249 0.51 18.36 -14.89
CA LEU A 249 0.42 18.40 -13.43
C LEU A 249 -0.12 19.74 -12.94
N HIS A 250 -1.14 19.69 -12.08
CA HIS A 250 -1.73 20.89 -11.50
C HIS A 250 -0.71 21.63 -10.60
N PRO A 251 -0.66 22.99 -10.63
CA PRO A 251 0.30 23.77 -9.85
C PRO A 251 0.36 23.39 -8.36
N ASP A 252 -0.79 23.13 -7.73
CA ASP A 252 -0.90 22.76 -6.31
C ASP A 252 -0.19 21.46 -5.90
N ILE A 253 0.12 20.58 -6.86
CA ILE A 253 0.73 19.26 -6.62
C ILE A 253 2.06 19.06 -7.35
N LYS A 254 2.45 19.98 -8.24
CA LYS A 254 3.61 19.83 -9.13
C LYS A 254 4.92 19.55 -8.37
N ASP A 255 5.12 20.22 -7.24
CA ASP A 255 6.33 20.07 -6.41
C ASP A 255 6.17 18.99 -5.32
N ARG A 256 5.08 18.23 -5.35
CA ARG A 256 4.72 17.22 -4.33
C ARG A 256 4.51 15.82 -4.90
N VAL A 257 4.44 15.68 -6.22
CA VAL A 257 4.28 14.40 -6.89
C VAL A 257 5.62 13.98 -7.47
N PHE A 258 6.05 12.79 -7.09
CA PHE A 258 7.32 12.20 -7.54
C PHE A 258 7.06 10.85 -8.18
N TYR A 259 7.97 10.41 -9.05
CA TYR A 259 7.94 9.08 -9.61
C TYR A 259 8.93 8.18 -8.89
N LEU A 260 8.50 6.96 -8.57
CA LEU A 260 9.37 5.97 -7.96
C LEU A 260 10.36 5.46 -9.01
N GLU A 261 11.63 5.79 -8.85
CA GLU A 261 12.71 5.43 -9.79
C GLU A 261 13.98 5.04 -9.01
N GLY A 262 14.81 4.19 -9.62
CA GLY A 262 16.10 3.75 -9.06
C GLY A 262 16.26 2.24 -8.99
N ASN A 263 17.51 1.79 -8.94
CA ASN A 263 17.87 0.36 -8.94
C ASN A 263 17.48 -0.34 -7.62
N HIS A 264 17.26 0.42 -6.56
CA HIS A 264 16.85 -0.09 -5.25
C HIS A 264 15.33 -0.28 -5.13
N MET A 265 14.56 0.15 -6.13
CA MET A 265 13.10 -0.01 -6.21
C MET A 265 12.73 -1.33 -6.87
N HIS A 266 11.66 -1.96 -6.37
CA HIS A 266 11.13 -3.17 -7.01
C HIS A 266 10.63 -2.83 -8.42
N SER A 267 10.94 -3.69 -9.39
CA SER A 267 10.67 -3.44 -10.82
C SER A 267 9.20 -3.12 -11.10
N SER A 268 8.28 -3.77 -10.39
CA SER A 268 6.83 -3.58 -10.54
C SER A 268 6.30 -2.21 -10.13
N ILE A 269 7.02 -1.44 -9.32
CA ILE A 269 6.58 -0.09 -8.88
C ILE A 269 7.37 1.04 -9.54
N GLN A 270 8.26 0.72 -10.49
CA GLN A 270 8.95 1.77 -11.24
C GLN A 270 7.95 2.66 -11.99
N LYS A 271 8.13 3.97 -11.88
CA LYS A 271 7.28 5.02 -12.49
C LYS A 271 5.85 5.08 -11.94
N VAL A 272 5.56 4.40 -10.84
CA VAL A 272 4.35 4.65 -10.05
C VAL A 272 4.50 6.02 -9.38
N PRO A 273 3.50 6.90 -9.45
CA PRO A 273 3.58 8.22 -8.84
C PRO A 273 3.31 8.16 -7.32
N ALA A 274 3.96 9.04 -6.57
CA ALA A 274 3.81 9.19 -5.12
C ALA A 274 3.55 10.67 -4.78
N LEU A 275 2.46 10.96 -4.09
CA LEU A 275 2.14 12.29 -3.55
C LEU A 275 2.69 12.41 -2.13
N VAL A 276 3.44 13.48 -1.85
CA VAL A 276 4.03 13.75 -0.53
C VAL A 276 3.27 14.87 0.20
N LEU A 277 2.81 14.53 1.41
CA LEU A 277 2.00 15.39 2.28
C LEU A 277 2.72 15.62 3.62
N ASP A 278 3.13 16.85 3.92
CA ASP A 278 3.96 17.18 5.09
C ASP A 278 3.14 17.38 6.39
N CYS A 279 2.91 16.32 7.14
CA CYS A 279 2.13 16.27 8.37
C CYS A 279 2.86 16.72 9.65
N GLU A 280 3.73 17.73 9.58
CA GLU A 280 4.47 18.30 10.73
C GLU A 280 3.53 18.90 11.81
N PRO A 281 3.99 19.08 13.07
CA PRO A 281 3.13 19.35 14.23
C PRO A 281 2.51 20.74 14.23
N ASN A 282 2.95 21.64 13.34
CA ASN A 282 2.36 22.97 13.21
C ASN A 282 0.95 22.91 12.60
N ILE A 283 0.54 21.77 12.04
CA ILE A 283 -0.77 21.59 11.41
C ILE A 283 -1.67 20.72 12.32
N ASP A 284 -2.51 21.37 13.11
CA ASP A 284 -3.60 20.70 13.82
C ASP A 284 -4.82 20.62 12.91
N PHE A 285 -5.00 19.51 12.20
CA PHE A 285 -6.13 19.30 11.29
C PHE A 285 -7.52 19.35 11.96
N ASN A 286 -7.61 19.41 13.29
CA ASN A 286 -8.87 19.68 13.98
C ASN A 286 -9.20 21.18 14.06
N LYS A 287 -8.18 22.03 14.05
CA LYS A 287 -8.30 23.49 14.22
C LYS A 287 -8.04 24.24 12.91
N ASP A 288 -7.17 23.70 12.07
CA ASP A 288 -6.77 24.26 10.79
C ASP A 288 -7.61 23.69 9.65
N ILE A 289 -8.77 24.33 9.47
CA ILE A 289 -9.75 24.02 8.43
C ILE A 289 -9.17 24.27 7.03
N GLU A 290 -8.28 25.24 6.90
CA GLU A 290 -7.71 25.66 5.62
C GLU A 290 -6.64 24.69 5.15
N ALA A 291 -5.71 24.30 6.04
CA ALA A 291 -4.76 23.21 5.76
C ALA A 291 -5.51 21.92 5.41
N LYS A 292 -6.56 21.56 6.15
CA LYS A 292 -7.39 20.39 5.83
C LYS A 292 -7.99 20.46 4.42
N ARG A 293 -8.52 21.62 4.01
CA ARG A 293 -9.07 21.83 2.65
C ARG A 293 -7.98 21.74 1.59
N GLN A 294 -6.80 22.30 1.86
CA GLN A 294 -5.67 22.25 0.94
C GLN A 294 -5.20 20.81 0.71
N TYR A 295 -5.07 20.01 1.77
CA TYR A 295 -4.68 18.59 1.66
C TYR A 295 -5.72 17.77 0.89
N ALA A 296 -7.01 17.99 1.18
CA ALA A 296 -8.08 17.35 0.43
C ALA A 296 -8.04 17.71 -1.07
N ARG A 297 -7.78 18.97 -1.41
CA ARG A 297 -7.60 19.42 -2.81
C ARG A 297 -6.38 18.76 -3.46
N GLN A 298 -5.24 18.68 -2.76
CA GLN A 298 -4.03 18.04 -3.27
C GLN A 298 -4.25 16.56 -3.57
N VAL A 299 -4.91 15.83 -2.66
CA VAL A 299 -5.27 14.42 -2.86
C VAL A 299 -6.23 14.25 -4.04
N ALA A 300 -7.25 15.10 -4.15
CA ALA A 300 -8.20 15.06 -5.26
C ALA A 300 -7.51 15.32 -6.61
N LYS A 301 -6.61 16.31 -6.68
CA LYS A 301 -5.80 16.60 -7.88
C LYS A 301 -4.86 15.46 -8.25
N PHE A 302 -4.30 14.79 -7.25
CA PHE A 302 -3.47 13.62 -7.49
C PHE A 302 -4.27 12.45 -8.05
N PHE A 303 -5.48 12.19 -7.54
CA PHE A 303 -6.36 11.16 -8.11
C PHE A 303 -6.77 11.47 -9.56
N GLU A 304 -7.09 12.73 -9.86
CA GLU A 304 -7.38 13.20 -11.22
C GLU A 304 -6.21 12.92 -12.18
N PHE A 305 -5.00 13.25 -11.73
CA PHE A 305 -3.76 13.00 -12.49
C PHE A 305 -3.53 11.52 -12.78
N VAL A 306 -3.61 10.66 -11.76
CA VAL A 306 -3.40 9.20 -11.93
C VAL A 306 -4.49 8.58 -12.81
N LYS A 307 -5.74 9.02 -12.68
CA LYS A 307 -6.86 8.57 -13.53
C LYS A 307 -6.58 8.87 -15.02
N ARG A 308 -6.22 10.12 -15.35
CA ARG A 308 -5.89 10.52 -16.73
C ARG A 308 -4.73 9.72 -17.30
N LYS A 309 -3.71 9.46 -16.47
CA LYS A 309 -2.55 8.65 -16.88
C LYS A 309 -2.97 7.23 -17.26
N GLN A 310 -3.84 6.59 -16.48
CA GLN A 310 -4.38 5.27 -16.83
C GLN A 310 -5.16 5.30 -18.15
N GLU A 311 -6.04 6.28 -18.35
CA GLU A 311 -6.86 6.42 -19.57
C GLU A 311 -6.00 6.68 -20.82
N SER A 312 -4.92 7.44 -20.70
CA SER A 312 -3.98 7.67 -21.82
C SER A 312 -3.12 6.44 -22.17
N SER A 313 -3.00 5.48 -21.24
CA SER A 313 -2.19 4.26 -21.41
C SER A 313 -2.97 3.07 -21.96
N SER A 314 -4.31 3.15 -22.08
CA SER A 314 -5.11 2.10 -22.72
C SER A 314 -4.95 2.12 -24.24
N PRO A 315 -4.66 0.97 -24.89
CA PRO A 315 -4.46 0.93 -26.33
C PRO A 315 -5.78 1.21 -27.07
N GLN A 316 -5.74 2.14 -28.01
CA GLN A 316 -6.78 2.26 -29.04
C GLN A 316 -6.90 0.93 -29.80
N PRO A 317 -8.12 0.46 -30.15
CA PRO A 317 -8.28 -0.74 -30.96
C PRO A 317 -7.81 -0.41 -32.38
N ASN A 318 -6.55 -0.72 -32.67
CA ASN A 318 -6.08 -0.75 -34.05
C ASN A 318 -6.71 -1.97 -34.74
N ASP A 319 -7.67 -1.68 -35.60
CA ASP A 319 -8.19 -2.58 -36.62
C ASP A 319 -7.03 -3.00 -37.55
N SER A 320 -6.53 -4.21 -37.36
CA SER A 320 -5.84 -5.09 -38.33
C SER A 320 -4.67 -5.85 -37.68
N GLU A 321 -4.90 -7.12 -37.36
CA GLU A 321 -4.05 -8.23 -37.86
C GLU A 321 -4.64 -9.58 -37.42
N LYS A 322 -5.00 -10.40 -38.42
CA LYS A 322 -5.36 -11.81 -38.25
C LYS A 322 -4.10 -12.58 -37.85
N GLY A 323 -4.10 -13.24 -36.68
CA GLY A 323 -2.99 -14.13 -36.31
C GLY A 323 -3.22 -14.98 -35.07
N SER A 324 -3.69 -16.21 -35.28
CA SER A 324 -3.57 -17.41 -34.41
C SER A 324 -3.94 -17.26 -32.92
N SER A 325 -5.13 -17.74 -32.57
CA SER A 325 -5.55 -18.05 -31.20
C SER A 325 -4.68 -19.15 -30.58
N LYS A 326 -3.86 -18.82 -29.58
CA LYS A 326 -3.42 -19.81 -28.59
C LYS A 326 -4.40 -19.79 -27.42
N GLN A 327 -5.40 -20.68 -27.48
CA GLN A 327 -6.18 -21.07 -26.31
C GLN A 327 -5.22 -21.73 -25.30
N ILE A 328 -5.05 -21.11 -24.13
CA ILE A 328 -4.41 -21.77 -22.98
C ILE A 328 -5.48 -22.68 -22.36
N LEU A 329 -5.37 -23.98 -22.63
CA LEU A 329 -6.18 -25.02 -22.01
C LEU A 329 -5.70 -25.23 -20.56
N MET A 330 -6.57 -24.98 -19.58
CA MET A 330 -6.33 -25.34 -18.18
C MET A 330 -6.33 -26.88 -18.05
N PRO A 331 -5.34 -27.52 -17.38
CA PRO A 331 -5.38 -28.96 -17.18
C PRO A 331 -6.45 -29.32 -16.15
N HIS A 332 -7.43 -30.12 -16.56
CA HIS A 332 -8.24 -30.89 -15.63
C HIS A 332 -7.37 -32.02 -15.04
N GLN A 333 -7.38 -32.12 -13.70
CA GLN A 333 -6.85 -33.20 -12.88
C GLN A 333 -5.30 -33.37 -12.81
N GLY A 334 -4.78 -33.04 -11.63
CA GLY A 334 -3.68 -33.75 -10.95
C GLY A 334 -2.45 -34.13 -11.78
N GLY A 335 -1.52 -33.18 -11.94
CA GLY A 335 -0.17 -33.47 -12.42
C GLY A 335 0.72 -32.23 -12.37
N LEU A 336 1.74 -32.24 -11.52
CA LEU A 336 2.78 -31.22 -11.50
C LEU A 336 3.79 -31.55 -12.62
N TRP A 337 4.00 -30.63 -13.57
CA TRP A 337 5.08 -30.75 -14.55
C TRP A 337 6.08 -29.61 -14.39
N MET A 338 7.28 -29.95 -13.94
CA MET A 338 8.50 -29.18 -14.14
C MET A 338 9.22 -29.75 -15.37
N GLY A 339 9.71 -28.86 -16.23
CA GLY A 339 10.32 -29.22 -17.50
C GLY A 339 11.60 -30.04 -17.36
N GLY A 340 11.73 -31.05 -18.23
CA GLY A 340 12.99 -31.36 -18.90
C GLY A 340 14.07 -32.10 -18.11
N LYS A 341 13.78 -33.30 -17.61
CA LYS A 341 14.59 -34.54 -17.68
C LYS A 341 13.92 -35.60 -16.79
N GLY A 342 13.53 -36.73 -17.37
CA GLY A 342 12.84 -37.80 -16.65
C GLY A 342 13.72 -38.41 -15.55
N PHE A 343 13.15 -38.54 -14.35
CA PHE A 343 13.72 -39.37 -13.29
C PHE A 343 13.53 -40.86 -13.66
N PRO A 344 14.55 -41.71 -13.53
CA PRO A 344 14.36 -43.15 -13.66
C PRO A 344 13.50 -43.66 -12.49
N GLU A 345 12.49 -44.46 -12.83
CA GLU A 345 11.40 -44.97 -11.97
C GLU A 345 11.84 -45.98 -10.89
N SER A 346 13.13 -46.01 -10.53
CA SER A 346 13.71 -46.94 -9.55
C SER A 346 14.15 -46.31 -8.22
N ALA A 347 13.96 -45.00 -8.02
CA ALA A 347 14.34 -44.32 -6.78
C ALA A 347 13.21 -44.21 -5.72
N LEU A 348 12.01 -44.76 -5.99
CA LEU A 348 10.84 -44.70 -5.10
C LEU A 348 10.58 -46.00 -4.32
N LYS A 349 11.63 -46.78 -4.05
CA LYS A 349 11.55 -47.95 -3.14
C LYS A 349 12.71 -47.99 -2.16
N SER A 350 12.69 -47.10 -1.18
CA SER A 350 13.09 -47.39 0.20
C SER A 350 13.03 -46.09 0.98
N PHE A 351 12.05 -45.94 1.88
CA PHE A 351 12.22 -45.34 3.21
C PHE A 351 10.90 -45.58 3.95
N ASP A 352 10.88 -46.67 4.71
CA ASP A 352 9.75 -47.15 5.51
C ASP A 352 9.34 -46.10 6.56
N PHE A 353 8.22 -45.44 6.31
CA PHE A 353 7.59 -44.48 7.23
C PHE A 353 6.80 -45.15 8.38
N LYS A 354 7.25 -46.30 8.89
CA LYS A 354 6.52 -47.10 9.90
C LYS A 354 7.28 -47.43 11.19
N ARG A 355 8.36 -46.73 11.52
CA ARG A 355 9.09 -47.00 12.78
C ARG A 355 9.59 -45.74 13.48
N ALA A 356 8.67 -44.90 13.95
CA ALA A 356 8.97 -43.83 14.91
C ALA A 356 7.77 -43.46 15.82
N MET A 357 6.91 -44.44 16.16
CA MET A 357 5.84 -44.30 17.17
C MET A 357 5.80 -45.54 18.08
N SER A 358 6.95 -45.92 18.62
CA SER A 358 7.05 -46.84 19.74
C SER A 358 8.38 -46.55 20.40
N PHE A 359 8.33 -45.75 21.47
CA PHE A 359 9.28 -45.64 22.58
C PHE A 359 9.08 -44.26 23.22
N MET A 360 7.96 -44.05 23.93
CA MET A 360 7.80 -43.16 25.10
C MET A 360 6.40 -43.38 25.70
N SER A 361 6.24 -44.45 26.49
CA SER A 361 5.31 -44.53 27.62
C SER A 361 5.51 -45.87 28.32
N GLY A 362 6.42 -45.87 29.30
CA GLY A 362 6.31 -46.73 30.47
C GLY A 362 5.54 -45.99 31.56
#